data_AF-A0A536XVF3-F1
#
_entry.id   AF-A0A536XVF3-F1
#
_cell.length_a   1.000
_cell.length_b   1.000
_cell.length_c   1.000
_cell.angle_alpha   90.00
_cell.angle_beta   90.00
_cell.angle_gamma   90.00
#
_symmetry.space_group_name_H-M   'P 1'
#
loop_
_entity.id
_entity.type
_entity.pdbx_description
1 polymer ?
#
loop_
_entity_poly.entity_id
_entity_poly.type
_entity_poly.pdbx_seq_one_letter_code
_entity_poly.pdbx_strand_id
1 'polypeptide(L)'
;MSAIGRTRSAPLPTGRASRLRFAFVSCQHYEQGYFTAYRHIVADEPDVILHLGDYIYEATWGRDLVRSHGAGEAVTLEDYRRRYALYKTDADLQAGHAICPWLITWDDHEVENDYANDRSQFLDAPEWFLARRAAAYKAWYEHMPVPRQMLPFGPNARIYTRSSYGSLVNFFVLDDRQYRSHEACPRPGRGGSSVVDPTQCAELADPKRTMLGAAQEQWLDAVLAGSRTRWNVIAQQTRMAQFDEQAGPGRLAWTDDWDGYPAARRRLLESLAGKSNPVVIGGDIHCFNVNQLKLDFDDPASPAVAAELVGTSITSQAWPQERIDALRGDNPHLLFADSRYRGYVRVDVTPQRLHADLRGLDTVQIRDGKCSTIASFVVEDGHPGIRGQGNN
;
A
#
# COMPACT_ATOMS: atom_id res chain seq x y z
N MET A 1 9.75 3.54 32.89
CA MET A 1 8.73 2.51 32.60
C MET A 1 8.18 2.79 31.20
N SER A 2 7.81 1.77 30.43
CA SER A 2 7.11 1.94 29.15
C SER A 2 5.61 2.16 29.38
N ALA A 3 4.88 2.55 28.32
CA ALA A 3 3.44 2.36 28.28
C ALA A 3 3.08 0.85 28.32
N ILE A 4 1.83 0.55 28.67
CA ILE A 4 1.27 -0.81 28.61
C ILE A 4 0.74 -1.05 27.19
N GLY A 5 1.28 -2.07 26.52
CA GLY A 5 0.78 -2.54 25.23
C GLY A 5 -0.24 -3.68 25.36
N ARG A 6 -1.20 -3.74 24.45
CA ARG A 6 -2.19 -4.81 24.27
C ARG A 6 -1.91 -5.52 22.93
N THR A 7 -2.04 -6.84 22.92
CA THR A 7 -1.80 -7.67 21.73
C THR A 7 -2.77 -8.85 21.68
N ARG A 8 -2.86 -9.54 20.54
CA ARG A 8 -3.71 -10.72 20.35
C ARG A 8 -3.01 -11.74 19.45
N SER A 9 -3.03 -13.01 19.84
CA SER A 9 -2.68 -14.13 18.97
C SER A 9 -3.80 -14.41 17.97
N ALA A 10 -3.48 -14.57 16.68
CA ALA A 10 -4.42 -15.09 15.71
C ALA A 10 -4.90 -16.52 16.08
N PRO A 11 -6.14 -16.91 15.74
CA PRO A 11 -6.58 -18.30 15.85
C PRO A 11 -5.69 -19.23 15.03
N LEU A 12 -5.48 -20.47 15.51
CA LEU A 12 -4.81 -21.53 14.76
C LEU A 12 -5.41 -21.66 13.34
N PRO A 13 -4.64 -21.93 12.27
CA PRO A 13 -5.15 -21.91 10.89
C PRO A 13 -6.36 -22.82 10.59
N THR A 14 -6.59 -23.86 11.39
CA THR A 14 -7.77 -24.75 11.30
C THR A 14 -8.97 -24.27 12.12
N GLY A 15 -8.79 -23.27 12.99
CA GLY A 15 -9.81 -22.66 13.83
C GLY A 15 -10.75 -21.74 13.05
N ARG A 16 -12.05 -21.83 13.35
CA ARG A 16 -13.08 -20.99 12.73
C ARG A 16 -13.19 -19.67 13.47
N ALA A 17 -12.86 -18.56 12.80
CA ALA A 17 -13.21 -17.22 13.26
C ALA A 17 -14.56 -16.79 12.67
N SER A 18 -15.45 -16.22 13.49
CA SER A 18 -16.72 -15.64 13.06
C SER A 18 -16.57 -14.23 12.49
N ARG A 19 -15.53 -13.50 12.91
CA ARG A 19 -15.20 -12.14 12.46
C ARG A 19 -13.70 -11.87 12.61
N LEU A 20 -13.20 -10.94 11.80
CA LEU A 20 -11.96 -10.18 12.00
C LEU A 20 -12.26 -8.71 11.72
N ARG A 21 -11.84 -7.78 12.60
CA ARG A 21 -11.72 -6.35 12.26
C ARG A 21 -10.26 -5.99 12.00
N PHE A 22 -9.97 -5.29 10.92
CA PHE A 22 -8.67 -4.66 10.71
C PHE A 22 -8.82 -3.21 10.23
N ALA A 23 -7.75 -2.44 10.35
CA ALA A 23 -7.60 -1.17 9.66
C ALA A 23 -6.34 -1.22 8.78
N PHE A 24 -6.32 -0.50 7.67
CA PHE A 24 -5.10 -0.34 6.88
C PHE A 24 -4.81 1.11 6.50
N VAL A 25 -3.51 1.41 6.41
CA VAL A 25 -2.93 2.75 6.39
C VAL A 25 -1.66 2.79 5.52
N SER A 26 -1.31 3.99 5.06
CA SER A 26 -0.04 4.30 4.38
C SER A 26 0.25 5.81 4.50
N CYS A 27 1.43 6.23 4.04
CA CYS A 27 1.70 7.62 3.64
C CYS A 27 1.42 8.65 4.74
N GLN A 28 2.28 8.62 5.77
CA GLN A 28 2.19 9.45 6.96
C GLN A 28 3.24 10.56 7.02
N HIS A 29 3.41 11.37 5.96
CA HIS A 29 4.43 12.45 5.93
C HIS A 29 4.28 13.39 7.15
N TYR A 30 5.27 13.36 8.04
CA TYR A 30 5.19 13.97 9.37
C TYR A 30 4.97 15.47 9.31
N GLU A 31 5.60 16.17 8.36
CA GLU A 31 5.49 17.63 8.25
C GLU A 31 4.13 18.11 7.72
N GLN A 32 3.42 17.31 6.92
CA GLN A 32 2.23 17.74 6.17
C GLN A 32 0.91 17.64 6.99
N GLY A 33 0.97 17.06 8.20
CA GLY A 33 -0.18 16.97 9.10
C GLY A 33 0.15 16.27 10.42
N TYR A 34 -0.81 16.27 11.35
CA TYR A 34 -0.80 15.51 12.59
C TYR A 34 -1.46 14.14 12.40
N PHE A 35 -0.98 13.11 13.11
CA PHE A 35 -1.43 11.73 12.92
C PHE A 35 -2.74 11.38 13.64
N THR A 36 -3.66 12.35 13.71
CA THR A 36 -4.98 12.27 14.35
C THR A 36 -5.80 11.06 13.89
N ALA A 37 -5.56 10.57 12.66
CA ALA A 37 -6.11 9.34 12.13
C ALA A 37 -5.95 8.13 13.07
N TYR A 38 -4.79 7.94 13.72
CA TYR A 38 -4.58 6.82 14.63
C TYR A 38 -5.43 6.90 15.90
N ARG A 39 -5.82 8.10 16.36
CA ARG A 39 -6.76 8.25 17.47
C ARG A 39 -8.14 7.66 17.13
N HIS A 40 -8.58 7.86 15.89
CA HIS A 40 -9.83 7.30 15.38
C HIS A 40 -9.71 5.79 15.08
N ILE A 41 -8.55 5.33 14.59
CA ILE A 41 -8.26 3.88 14.46
C ILE A 41 -8.30 3.19 15.84
N VAL A 42 -7.74 3.82 16.88
CA VAL A 42 -7.80 3.32 18.26
C VAL A 42 -9.25 3.22 18.75
N ALA A 43 -10.09 4.22 18.48
CA ALA A 43 -11.50 4.22 18.82
C ALA A 43 -12.34 3.20 17.99
N ASP A 44 -11.86 2.79 16.81
CA ASP A 44 -12.48 1.76 15.98
C ASP A 44 -12.12 0.32 16.41
N GLU A 45 -11.30 0.13 17.44
CA GLU A 45 -10.93 -1.17 18.04
C GLU A 45 -10.59 -2.30 17.04
N PRO A 46 -9.59 -2.14 16.16
CA PRO A 46 -9.15 -3.21 15.27
C PRO A 46 -8.48 -4.37 16.03
N ASP A 47 -8.60 -5.58 15.49
CA ASP A 47 -7.89 -6.77 15.96
C ASP A 47 -6.44 -6.80 15.46
N VAL A 48 -6.15 -6.10 14.34
CA VAL A 48 -4.83 -5.92 13.70
C VAL A 48 -4.83 -4.65 12.83
N ILE A 49 -3.69 -3.96 12.75
CA ILE A 49 -3.45 -2.85 11.80
C ILE A 49 -2.50 -3.34 10.69
N LEU A 50 -2.74 -2.93 9.44
CA LEU A 50 -1.81 -3.13 8.32
C LEU A 50 -1.23 -1.79 7.86
N HIS A 51 0.10 -1.68 7.81
CA HIS A 51 0.78 -0.51 7.25
C HIS A 51 1.44 -0.90 5.92
N LEU A 52 1.04 -0.24 4.84
CA LEU A 52 1.31 -0.68 3.46
C LEU A 52 2.51 0.00 2.80
N GLY A 53 2.92 1.17 3.31
CA GLY A 53 3.99 1.97 2.73
C GLY A 53 4.16 3.32 3.43
N ASP A 54 5.32 3.95 3.29
CA ASP A 54 5.59 5.33 3.72
C ASP A 54 5.37 5.59 5.21
N TYR A 55 5.91 4.71 6.07
CA TYR A 55 5.90 4.92 7.52
C TYR A 55 6.81 6.09 7.90
N ILE A 56 7.89 6.30 7.15
CA ILE A 56 8.66 7.55 7.16
C ILE A 56 8.74 8.11 5.75
N TYR A 57 9.08 9.40 5.68
CA TYR A 57 9.70 9.99 4.50
C TYR A 57 11.15 10.29 4.83
N GLU A 58 12.03 10.14 3.83
CA GLU A 58 13.46 10.41 3.87
C GLU A 58 13.78 11.90 3.71
N ALA A 59 13.01 12.61 2.90
CA ALA A 59 13.19 14.02 2.55
C ALA A 59 12.05 14.91 3.12
N THR A 60 12.11 16.20 2.86
CA THR A 60 11.04 17.18 3.10
C THR A 60 10.43 17.55 1.75
N TRP A 61 9.13 17.33 1.56
CA TRP A 61 8.44 17.76 0.35
C TRP A 61 7.03 18.30 0.63
N GLY A 62 6.42 18.89 -0.39
CA GLY A 62 5.05 19.41 -0.35
C GLY A 62 4.97 20.88 0.07
N ARG A 63 3.80 21.27 0.60
CA ARG A 63 3.46 22.61 1.07
C ARG A 63 2.71 22.54 2.40
N ASP A 64 2.29 23.68 2.95
CA ASP A 64 1.37 23.74 4.11
C ASP A 64 1.87 22.90 5.31
N LEU A 65 3.17 23.00 5.61
CA LEU A 65 3.85 22.17 6.60
C LEU A 65 3.58 22.68 8.03
N VAL A 66 2.99 21.83 8.87
CA VAL A 66 2.59 22.12 10.26
C VAL A 66 3.50 21.49 11.31
N ARG A 67 4.45 20.65 10.89
CA ARG A 67 5.58 20.14 11.69
C ARG A 67 6.86 20.19 10.85
N SER A 68 8.02 19.89 11.44
CA SER A 68 9.28 19.77 10.69
C SER A 68 10.04 18.48 11.00
N HIS A 69 10.78 17.96 10.01
CA HIS A 69 11.77 16.92 10.15
C HIS A 69 13.01 17.36 10.95
N GLY A 70 13.29 18.66 11.01
CA GLY A 70 14.41 19.23 11.80
C GLY A 70 15.82 18.83 11.35
N ALA A 71 15.93 18.14 10.21
CA ALA A 71 17.15 17.64 9.59
C ALA A 71 16.98 17.61 8.06
N GLY A 72 18.10 17.47 7.34
CA GLY A 72 18.07 17.23 5.89
C GLY A 72 17.59 15.82 5.53
N GLU A 73 17.76 15.48 4.26
CA GLU A 73 17.45 14.16 3.72
C GLU A 73 18.18 13.02 4.45
N ALA A 74 17.47 11.93 4.74
CA ALA A 74 18.02 10.78 5.46
C ALA A 74 18.80 9.86 4.52
N VAL A 75 20.11 9.75 4.73
CA VAL A 75 21.03 8.93 3.90
C VAL A 75 21.82 7.93 4.75
N THR A 76 22.28 8.32 5.94
CA THR A 76 23.04 7.43 6.82
C THR A 76 22.14 6.66 7.79
N LEU A 77 22.67 5.58 8.37
CA LEU A 77 21.97 4.80 9.40
C LEU A 77 21.56 5.65 10.61
N GLU A 78 22.32 6.70 10.95
CA GLU A 78 21.92 7.59 12.04
C GLU A 78 20.76 8.49 11.62
N ASP A 79 20.72 8.97 10.38
CA ASP A 79 19.63 9.83 9.89
C ASP A 79 18.31 9.06 9.82
N TYR A 80 18.30 7.84 9.29
CA TYR A 80 17.09 7.00 9.30
C TYR A 80 16.64 6.67 10.72
N ARG A 81 17.57 6.37 11.66
CA ARG A 81 17.22 6.18 13.08
C ARG A 81 16.60 7.43 13.70
N ARG A 82 17.17 8.62 13.45
CA ARG A 82 16.60 9.91 13.87
C ARG A 82 15.23 10.14 13.25
N ARG A 83 15.02 9.77 11.98
CA ARG A 83 13.75 9.91 11.25
C ARG A 83 12.66 9.00 11.82
N TYR A 84 12.92 7.71 12.03
CA TYR A 84 11.97 6.80 12.71
C TYR A 84 11.68 7.24 14.14
N ALA A 85 12.71 7.65 14.90
CA ALA A 85 12.52 8.15 16.25
C ALA A 85 11.61 9.39 16.28
N LEU A 86 11.81 10.35 15.36
CA LEU A 86 10.95 11.54 15.22
C LEU A 86 9.50 11.17 14.95
N TYR A 87 9.23 10.32 13.94
CA TYR A 87 7.86 9.93 13.60
C TYR A 87 7.19 9.24 14.80
N LYS A 88 7.91 8.35 15.49
CA LYS A 88 7.45 7.68 16.71
C LYS A 88 7.38 8.58 17.96
N THR A 89 7.71 9.88 17.89
CA THR A 89 7.35 10.81 18.99
C THR A 89 5.87 11.17 19.02
N ASP A 90 5.12 10.90 17.94
CA ASP A 90 3.70 11.22 17.88
C ASP A 90 2.86 10.29 18.79
N ALA A 91 2.09 10.89 19.69
CA ALA A 91 1.31 10.18 20.70
C ALA A 91 0.13 9.37 20.13
N ASP A 92 -0.47 9.80 19.01
CA ASP A 92 -1.57 9.07 18.39
C ASP A 92 -1.03 7.82 17.65
N LEU A 93 0.14 7.94 17.00
CA LEU A 93 0.86 6.78 16.43
C LEU A 93 1.35 5.81 17.52
N GLN A 94 1.87 6.31 18.64
CA GLN A 94 2.21 5.48 19.80
C GLN A 94 0.99 4.72 20.34
N ALA A 95 -0.18 5.36 20.43
CA ALA A 95 -1.42 4.71 20.83
C ALA A 95 -1.87 3.63 19.83
N GLY A 96 -1.76 3.89 18.52
CA GLY A 96 -2.01 2.90 17.47
C GLY A 96 -1.13 1.66 17.59
N HIS A 97 0.16 1.84 17.90
CA HIS A 97 1.08 0.72 18.18
C HIS A 97 0.81 -0.02 19.49
N ALA A 98 0.06 0.58 20.42
CA ALA A 98 -0.18 0.00 21.74
C ALA A 98 -1.45 -0.85 21.86
N ILE A 99 -2.37 -0.85 20.88
CA ILE A 99 -3.69 -1.50 21.03
C ILE A 99 -3.84 -2.92 20.46
N CYS A 100 -3.05 -3.27 19.43
CA CYS A 100 -3.16 -4.52 18.67
C CYS A 100 -1.84 -4.85 17.93
N PRO A 101 -1.67 -6.08 17.39
CA PRO A 101 -0.58 -6.40 16.47
C PRO A 101 -0.62 -5.54 15.20
N TRP A 102 0.54 -5.36 14.57
CA TRP A 102 0.67 -4.74 13.26
C TRP A 102 1.27 -5.73 12.26
N LEU A 103 0.79 -5.70 11.01
CA LEU A 103 1.46 -6.29 9.84
C LEU A 103 1.99 -5.13 9.00
N ILE A 104 3.29 -5.11 8.71
CA ILE A 104 3.95 -3.94 8.11
C ILE A 104 4.77 -4.40 6.90
N THR A 105 4.67 -3.66 5.81
CA THR A 105 5.66 -3.65 4.74
C THR A 105 6.21 -2.23 4.54
N TRP A 106 7.17 -2.06 3.64
CA TRP A 106 7.71 -0.76 3.24
C TRP A 106 7.27 -0.41 1.82
N ASP A 107 7.45 0.86 1.44
CA ASP A 107 7.37 1.36 0.07
C ASP A 107 8.70 2.07 -0.29
N ASP A 108 8.70 3.10 -1.12
CA ASP A 108 9.91 3.82 -1.54
C ASP A 108 10.50 4.70 -0.44
N HIS A 109 9.68 5.53 0.20
CA HIS A 109 10.12 6.58 1.12
C HIS A 109 10.67 6.07 2.46
N GLU A 110 10.55 4.77 2.75
CA GLU A 110 11.41 4.08 3.74
C GLU A 110 12.91 4.19 3.42
N VAL A 111 13.26 4.40 2.15
CA VAL A 111 14.63 4.56 1.63
C VAL A 111 14.77 5.91 0.88
N GLU A 112 14.14 6.05 -0.27
CA GLU A 112 14.28 7.15 -1.24
C GLU A 112 13.12 7.09 -2.26
N ASN A 113 12.44 8.21 -2.50
CA ASN A 113 11.33 8.35 -3.46
C ASN A 113 11.65 7.73 -4.83
N ASP A 114 10.69 7.03 -5.43
CA ASP A 114 10.77 6.30 -6.71
C ASP A 114 12.00 5.33 -6.80
N TYR A 115 12.36 4.58 -5.75
CA TYR A 115 13.41 3.55 -5.91
C TYR A 115 12.88 2.22 -6.48
N ALA A 116 13.66 1.62 -7.38
CA ALA A 116 13.44 0.29 -7.93
C ALA A 116 14.65 -0.60 -7.71
N ASN A 117 14.51 -1.58 -6.81
CA ASN A 117 15.58 -2.49 -6.41
C ASN A 117 16.87 -1.72 -6.08
N ASP A 118 17.88 -1.76 -6.95
CA ASP A 118 19.23 -1.21 -6.78
C ASP A 118 19.45 0.14 -7.48
N ARG A 119 18.40 0.74 -8.06
CA ARG A 119 18.44 2.05 -8.73
C ARG A 119 17.81 3.15 -7.86
N SER A 120 18.62 4.19 -7.61
CA SER A 120 18.20 5.51 -7.11
C SER A 120 17.41 6.30 -8.17
N GLN A 121 16.48 7.15 -7.75
CA GLN A 121 15.82 8.11 -8.64
C GLN A 121 16.78 9.16 -9.22
N PHE A 122 17.93 9.40 -8.59
CA PHE A 122 18.94 10.34 -9.06
C PHE A 122 20.03 9.68 -9.93
N LEU A 123 19.93 8.36 -10.15
CA LEU A 123 20.96 7.52 -10.79
C LEU A 123 22.31 7.55 -10.06
N ASP A 124 22.28 7.70 -8.73
CA ASP A 124 23.45 7.44 -7.88
C ASP A 124 24.04 6.05 -8.18
N ALA A 125 25.37 5.96 -8.16
CA ALA A 125 26.05 4.71 -8.50
C ALA A 125 25.65 3.60 -7.50
N PRO A 126 25.35 2.36 -7.96
CA PRO A 126 24.63 1.36 -7.15
C PRO A 126 25.28 1.01 -5.82
N GLU A 127 26.60 1.10 -5.68
CA GLU A 127 27.30 0.88 -4.42
C GLU A 127 26.95 1.92 -3.33
N TRP A 128 26.64 3.16 -3.70
CA TRP A 128 26.19 4.21 -2.78
C TRP A 128 24.71 4.03 -2.44
N PHE A 129 23.87 3.81 -3.45
CA PHE A 129 22.44 3.59 -3.22
C PHE A 129 22.17 2.32 -2.40
N LEU A 130 22.90 1.22 -2.64
CA LEU A 130 22.80 0.02 -1.82
C LEU A 130 23.35 0.23 -0.39
N ALA A 131 24.34 1.11 -0.19
CA ALA A 131 24.74 1.50 1.17
C ALA A 131 23.62 2.28 1.89
N ARG A 132 22.92 3.17 1.18
CA ARG A 132 21.71 3.88 1.66
C ARG A 132 20.57 2.90 1.98
N ARG A 133 20.25 1.97 1.08
CA ARG A 133 19.24 0.91 1.27
C ARG A 133 19.56 0.01 2.47
N ALA A 134 20.83 -0.34 2.68
CA ALA A 134 21.28 -1.10 3.84
C ALA A 134 21.11 -0.34 5.17
N ALA A 135 21.34 0.98 5.17
CA ALA A 135 21.09 1.84 6.32
C ALA A 135 19.59 1.96 6.64
N ALA A 136 18.77 2.21 5.60
CA ALA A 136 17.32 2.32 5.68
C ALA A 136 16.66 1.05 6.24
N TYR A 137 16.88 -0.11 5.61
CA TYR A 137 16.29 -1.38 6.03
C TYR A 137 16.70 -1.79 7.46
N LYS A 138 17.96 -1.51 7.84
CA LYS A 138 18.42 -1.75 9.21
C LYS A 138 17.69 -0.85 10.22
N ALA A 139 17.48 0.42 9.89
CA ALA A 139 16.71 1.32 10.73
C ALA A 139 15.22 0.92 10.81
N TRP A 140 14.61 0.48 9.70
CA TRP A 140 13.25 -0.08 9.67
C TRP A 140 13.12 -1.27 10.62
N TYR A 141 13.99 -2.28 10.50
CA TYR A 141 13.97 -3.46 11.36
C TYR A 141 14.19 -3.11 12.84
N GLU A 142 15.04 -2.13 13.15
CA GLU A 142 15.26 -1.64 14.52
C GLU A 142 14.04 -0.90 15.12
N HIS A 143 13.05 -0.54 14.30
CA HIS A 143 11.90 0.28 14.68
C HIS A 143 10.52 -0.38 14.45
N MET A 144 10.44 -1.52 13.74
CA MET A 144 9.18 -2.23 13.49
C MET A 144 9.00 -3.48 14.36
N PRO A 145 7.76 -3.87 14.72
CA PRO A 145 7.46 -5.09 15.50
C PRO A 145 7.53 -6.36 14.63
N VAL A 146 8.62 -6.53 13.87
CA VAL A 146 8.80 -7.60 12.87
C VAL A 146 9.61 -8.78 13.41
N PRO A 147 9.36 -10.02 12.93
CA PRO A 147 10.05 -11.20 13.43
C PRO A 147 11.50 -11.28 12.94
N ARG A 148 12.36 -11.97 13.70
CA ARG A 148 13.81 -12.08 13.44
C ARG A 148 14.19 -12.59 12.04
N GLN A 149 13.29 -13.33 11.39
CA GLN A 149 13.44 -13.79 10.00
C GLN A 149 13.54 -12.62 8.98
N MET A 150 13.08 -11.41 9.36
CA MET A 150 13.17 -10.19 8.55
C MET A 150 14.42 -9.35 8.86
N LEU A 151 15.36 -9.85 9.67
CA LEU A 151 16.62 -9.16 9.97
C LEU A 151 17.43 -8.93 8.66
N PRO A 152 17.75 -7.68 8.28
CA PRO A 152 18.46 -7.39 7.04
C PRO A 152 19.91 -7.90 7.06
N PHE A 153 20.38 -8.34 5.89
CA PHE A 153 21.78 -8.64 5.60
C PHE A 153 22.30 -7.68 4.51
N GLY A 154 23.00 -6.63 4.94
CA GLY A 154 23.37 -5.53 4.06
C GLY A 154 22.12 -4.88 3.45
N PRO A 155 22.07 -4.67 2.12
CA PRO A 155 20.93 -4.05 1.46
C PRO A 155 19.73 -4.98 1.24
N ASN A 156 19.64 -6.14 1.88
CA ASN A 156 18.61 -7.14 1.59
C ASN A 156 17.89 -7.60 2.85
N ALA A 157 16.56 -7.62 2.86
CA ALA A 157 15.76 -8.37 3.83
C ALA A 157 14.67 -9.17 3.11
N ARG A 158 13.94 -10.00 3.88
CA ARG A 158 12.98 -10.97 3.35
C ARG A 158 11.59 -10.74 3.94
N ILE A 159 11.07 -9.52 3.76
CA ILE A 159 9.93 -9.03 4.55
C ILE A 159 8.57 -9.58 4.08
N TYR A 160 8.44 -9.91 2.79
CA TYR A 160 7.20 -10.47 2.24
C TYR A 160 6.78 -11.76 2.97
N THR A 161 5.50 -11.91 3.32
CA THR A 161 5.07 -13.00 4.21
C THR A 161 3.57 -13.31 4.11
N ARG A 162 3.14 -14.44 4.68
CA ARG A 162 1.72 -14.76 4.87
C ARG A 162 1.36 -14.84 6.35
N SER A 163 0.34 -14.09 6.75
CA SER A 163 -0.32 -14.23 8.05
C SER A 163 -1.73 -14.81 7.87
N SER A 164 -2.19 -15.66 8.79
CA SER A 164 -3.49 -16.34 8.72
C SER A 164 -4.30 -16.07 9.99
N TYR A 165 -5.56 -15.63 9.85
CA TYR A 165 -6.49 -15.47 10.97
C TYR A 165 -7.53 -16.60 10.96
N GLY A 166 -7.13 -17.74 11.52
CA GLY A 166 -7.87 -18.99 11.40
C GLY A 166 -8.08 -19.40 9.95
N SER A 167 -9.21 -20.07 9.68
CA SER A 167 -9.67 -20.39 8.32
C SER A 167 -10.37 -19.22 7.60
N LEU A 168 -10.44 -18.03 8.21
CA LEU A 168 -11.22 -16.90 7.70
C LEU A 168 -10.43 -16.09 6.67
N VAL A 169 -9.29 -15.51 7.07
CA VAL A 169 -8.48 -14.61 6.22
C VAL A 169 -7.04 -15.12 6.11
N ASN A 170 -6.49 -15.14 4.90
CA ASN A 170 -5.06 -15.07 4.66
C ASN A 170 -4.71 -13.64 4.23
N PHE A 171 -3.73 -13.03 4.88
CA PHE A 171 -3.04 -11.83 4.40
C PHE A 171 -1.73 -12.26 3.74
N PHE A 172 -1.53 -11.87 2.49
CA PHE A 172 -0.28 -12.00 1.75
C PHE A 172 0.35 -10.60 1.70
N VAL A 173 1.29 -10.33 2.59
CA VAL A 173 1.99 -9.05 2.69
C VAL A 173 3.18 -9.10 1.73
N LEU A 174 3.23 -8.16 0.78
CA LEU A 174 4.20 -8.16 -0.31
C LEU A 174 5.28 -7.07 -0.14
N ASP A 175 6.40 -7.29 -0.81
CA ASP A 175 7.48 -6.33 -1.03
C ASP A 175 7.60 -6.13 -2.54
N ASP A 176 7.19 -4.98 -3.06
CA ASP A 176 7.34 -4.67 -4.49
C ASP A 176 8.53 -3.74 -4.79
N ARG A 177 9.23 -3.21 -3.77
CA ARG A 177 10.34 -2.28 -3.98
C ARG A 177 11.70 -2.96 -4.11
N GLN A 178 12.01 -3.94 -3.24
CA GLN A 178 13.36 -4.52 -3.21
C GLN A 178 13.67 -5.37 -4.46
N TYR A 179 12.65 -5.79 -5.22
CA TYR A 179 12.78 -6.78 -6.30
C TYR A 179 12.16 -6.36 -7.65
N ARG A 180 11.57 -5.17 -7.76
CA ARG A 180 11.03 -4.69 -9.05
C ARG A 180 12.14 -4.51 -10.08
N SER A 181 11.75 -4.64 -11.34
CA SER A 181 12.55 -4.15 -12.47
C SER A 181 12.63 -2.63 -12.41
N HIS A 182 13.71 -2.02 -12.90
CA HIS A 182 13.81 -0.56 -12.99
C HIS A 182 12.64 0.03 -13.79
N GLU A 183 12.17 1.22 -13.42
CA GLU A 183 11.02 1.89 -14.07
C GLU A 183 11.27 2.07 -15.58
N ALA A 184 10.24 1.74 -16.39
CA ALA A 184 10.32 1.71 -17.84
C ALA A 184 10.44 3.10 -18.47
N CYS A 185 11.18 3.21 -19.58
CA CYS A 185 11.34 4.41 -20.39
C CYS A 185 11.62 5.69 -19.57
N PRO A 186 12.64 5.66 -18.68
CA PRO A 186 12.93 6.78 -17.80
C PRO A 186 13.37 8.02 -18.57
N ARG A 187 13.13 9.21 -17.99
CA ARG A 187 13.59 10.49 -18.55
C ARG A 187 15.13 10.52 -18.63
N PRO A 188 15.73 11.07 -19.70
CA PRO A 188 17.19 11.15 -19.82
C PRO A 188 17.85 11.81 -18.60
N GLY A 189 18.73 11.07 -17.92
CA GLY A 189 19.45 11.55 -16.73
C GLY A 189 18.66 11.51 -15.42
N ARG A 190 17.48 10.87 -15.36
CA ARG A 190 16.76 10.56 -14.10
C ARG A 190 16.47 9.07 -14.03
N GLY A 191 16.45 8.52 -12.81
CA GLY A 191 15.81 7.24 -12.50
C GLY A 191 14.36 7.46 -12.08
N GLY A 192 13.82 6.49 -11.37
CA GLY A 192 12.49 6.59 -10.77
C GLY A 192 11.36 6.74 -11.80
N SER A 193 10.23 7.24 -11.31
CA SER A 193 8.97 7.19 -12.04
C SER A 193 8.94 8.12 -13.26
N SER A 194 8.08 7.79 -14.20
CA SER A 194 7.72 8.63 -15.34
C SER A 194 6.26 8.37 -15.71
N VAL A 195 5.65 9.32 -16.43
CA VAL A 195 4.32 9.14 -17.05
C VAL A 195 4.55 9.12 -18.55
N VAL A 196 4.12 8.04 -19.21
CA VAL A 196 4.49 7.72 -20.60
C VAL A 196 3.28 7.23 -21.41
N ASP A 197 3.31 7.45 -22.72
CA ASP A 197 2.41 6.81 -23.67
C ASP A 197 2.83 5.33 -23.84
N PRO A 198 1.98 4.33 -23.50
CA PRO A 198 2.34 2.92 -23.63
C PRO A 198 2.67 2.48 -25.05
N THR A 199 2.14 3.16 -26.08
CA THR A 199 2.43 2.86 -27.49
C THR A 199 3.84 3.31 -27.90
N GLN A 200 4.43 4.24 -27.15
CA GLN A 200 5.79 4.76 -27.36
C GLN A 200 6.82 4.08 -26.43
N CYS A 201 6.38 3.39 -25.38
CA CYS A 201 7.25 2.72 -24.41
C CYS A 201 7.28 1.20 -24.57
N ALA A 202 8.08 0.71 -25.52
CA ALA A 202 8.23 -0.71 -25.83
C ALA A 202 8.70 -1.58 -24.64
N GLU A 203 9.36 -1.00 -23.64
CA GLU A 203 9.75 -1.72 -22.41
C GLU A 203 8.56 -2.28 -21.63
N LEU A 204 7.42 -1.58 -21.59
CA LEU A 204 6.23 -2.04 -20.86
C LEU A 204 5.68 -3.37 -21.41
N ALA A 205 6.00 -3.69 -22.66
CA ALA A 205 5.60 -4.93 -23.32
C ALA A 205 6.55 -6.12 -23.07
N ASP A 206 7.71 -5.94 -22.41
CA ASP A 206 8.59 -7.08 -22.08
C ASP A 206 7.95 -7.96 -20.99
N PRO A 207 7.56 -9.22 -21.29
CA PRO A 207 6.95 -10.11 -20.31
C PRO A 207 7.86 -10.45 -19.13
N LYS A 208 9.18 -10.22 -19.24
CA LYS A 208 10.15 -10.44 -18.16
C LYS A 208 10.12 -9.35 -17.09
N ARG A 209 9.54 -8.19 -17.37
CA ARG A 209 9.34 -7.17 -16.32
C ARG A 209 8.54 -7.78 -15.17
N THR A 210 8.99 -7.47 -13.97
CA THR A 210 8.46 -8.00 -12.71
C THR A 210 8.40 -6.89 -11.68
N MET A 211 7.30 -6.85 -10.95
CA MET A 211 7.08 -5.94 -9.82
C MET A 211 7.58 -6.57 -8.52
N LEU A 212 7.47 -7.90 -8.39
CA LEU A 212 7.71 -8.62 -7.13
C LEU A 212 9.04 -9.40 -7.12
N GLY A 213 9.69 -9.56 -8.27
CA GLY A 213 10.77 -10.51 -8.49
C GLY A 213 10.27 -11.96 -8.61
N ALA A 214 10.93 -12.75 -9.46
CA ALA A 214 10.50 -14.13 -9.76
C ALA A 214 10.37 -15.03 -8.52
N ALA A 215 11.20 -14.83 -7.49
CA ALA A 215 11.16 -15.59 -6.24
C ALA A 215 9.97 -15.26 -5.32
N GLN A 216 9.33 -14.08 -5.50
CA GLN A 216 8.10 -13.71 -4.81
C GLN A 216 6.87 -14.12 -5.61
N GLU A 217 6.88 -13.94 -6.94
CA GLU A 217 5.80 -14.43 -7.83
C GLU A 217 5.59 -15.95 -7.60
N GLN A 218 6.64 -16.76 -7.74
CA GLN A 218 6.58 -18.21 -7.53
C GLN A 218 6.15 -18.62 -6.11
N TRP A 219 6.56 -17.86 -5.08
CA TRP A 219 6.13 -18.09 -3.71
C TRP A 219 4.64 -17.80 -3.53
N LEU A 220 4.17 -16.68 -4.06
CA LEU A 220 2.79 -16.24 -3.95
C LEU A 220 1.86 -17.22 -4.68
N ASP A 221 2.21 -17.62 -5.90
CA ASP A 221 1.50 -18.62 -6.70
C ASP A 221 1.36 -19.96 -5.95
N ALA A 222 2.47 -20.49 -5.41
CA ALA A 222 2.47 -21.76 -4.70
C ALA A 222 1.59 -21.72 -3.43
N VAL A 223 1.60 -20.61 -2.70
CA VAL A 223 0.82 -20.46 -1.46
C VAL A 223 -0.66 -20.15 -1.77
N LEU A 224 -0.97 -19.46 -2.87
CA LEU A 224 -2.33 -19.27 -3.41
C LEU A 224 -2.92 -20.56 -4.01
N ALA A 225 -2.10 -21.45 -4.58
CA ALA A 225 -2.54 -22.79 -5.00
C ALA A 225 -2.97 -23.66 -3.82
N GLY A 226 -2.21 -23.60 -2.71
CA GLY A 226 -2.53 -24.29 -1.45
C GLY A 226 -3.62 -23.63 -0.61
N SER A 227 -4.02 -22.38 -0.88
CA SER A 227 -4.96 -21.65 -0.01
C SER A 227 -6.37 -22.24 0.00
N ARG A 228 -6.98 -22.28 1.20
CA ARG A 228 -8.36 -22.74 1.45
C ARG A 228 -9.11 -21.83 2.44
N THR A 229 -8.59 -20.63 2.73
CA THR A 229 -9.28 -19.61 3.54
C THR A 229 -10.47 -19.03 2.77
N ARG A 230 -11.45 -18.46 3.49
CA ARG A 230 -12.59 -17.77 2.86
C ARG A 230 -12.16 -16.49 2.13
N TRP A 231 -11.20 -15.77 2.69
CA TRP A 231 -10.68 -14.51 2.12
C TRP A 231 -9.19 -14.64 1.85
N ASN A 232 -8.75 -14.05 0.74
CA ASN A 232 -7.34 -13.96 0.36
C ASN A 232 -7.02 -12.49 0.08
N VAL A 233 -6.50 -11.81 1.10
CA VAL A 233 -6.15 -10.39 1.05
C VAL A 233 -4.71 -10.24 0.59
N ILE A 234 -4.49 -9.59 -0.54
CA ILE A 234 -3.15 -9.21 -1.02
C ILE A 234 -2.88 -7.80 -0.50
N ALA A 235 -1.90 -7.66 0.40
CA ALA A 235 -1.51 -6.40 1.00
C ALA A 235 -0.18 -5.96 0.39
N GLN A 236 -0.23 -4.89 -0.39
CA GLN A 236 0.88 -4.34 -1.15
C GLN A 236 0.81 -2.81 -1.19
N GLN A 237 1.78 -2.19 -1.83
CA GLN A 237 2.17 -0.81 -1.65
C GLN A 237 1.23 0.16 -2.38
N THR A 238 1.00 -0.08 -3.67
CA THR A 238 0.43 0.91 -4.61
C THR A 238 -0.93 0.49 -5.20
N ARG A 239 -1.37 1.11 -6.29
CA ARG A 239 -2.59 0.78 -7.05
C ARG A 239 -2.30 -0.33 -8.06
N MET A 240 -3.06 -1.42 -7.98
CA MET A 240 -2.97 -2.55 -8.90
C MET A 240 -3.87 -2.40 -10.13
N ALA A 241 -5.01 -1.71 -10.03
CA ALA A 241 -5.83 -1.43 -11.21
C ALA A 241 -5.03 -0.69 -12.31
N GLN A 242 -5.37 -0.93 -13.57
CA GLN A 242 -4.95 -0.03 -14.65
C GLN A 242 -5.48 1.38 -14.35
N PHE A 243 -4.71 2.42 -14.67
CA PHE A 243 -5.19 3.79 -14.55
C PHE A 243 -4.67 4.66 -15.69
N ASP A 244 -5.59 5.20 -16.49
CA ASP A 244 -5.25 6.21 -17.48
C ASP A 244 -5.07 7.59 -16.81
N GLU A 245 -3.89 8.19 -17.01
CA GLU A 245 -3.59 9.58 -16.61
C GLU A 245 -3.86 10.62 -17.69
N GLN A 246 -4.38 10.19 -18.85
CA GLN A 246 -4.89 11.02 -19.93
C GLN A 246 -6.42 11.06 -19.91
N ALA A 247 -7.00 12.24 -20.13
CA ALA A 247 -8.43 12.38 -20.33
C ALA A 247 -8.76 12.33 -21.83
N GLY A 248 -9.68 11.44 -22.22
CA GLY A 248 -10.06 11.25 -23.63
C GLY A 248 -8.99 10.54 -24.49
N PRO A 249 -9.00 10.73 -25.82
CA PRO A 249 -8.28 9.86 -26.75
C PRO A 249 -6.76 9.80 -26.54
N GLY A 250 -6.26 8.62 -26.20
CA GLY A 250 -4.85 8.31 -25.97
C GLY A 250 -4.75 7.24 -24.89
N ARG A 251 -3.61 7.24 -24.18
CA ARG A 251 -3.47 6.73 -22.81
C ARG A 251 -2.13 7.18 -22.24
N LEU A 252 -2.09 7.55 -20.97
CA LEU A 252 -0.86 7.74 -20.20
C LEU A 252 -0.79 6.76 -19.03
N ALA A 253 0.34 6.08 -18.89
CA ALA A 253 0.65 5.16 -17.82
C ALA A 253 1.75 5.73 -16.91
N TRP A 254 1.57 5.64 -15.60
CA TRP A 254 2.64 5.88 -14.63
C TRP A 254 3.50 4.61 -14.51
N THR A 255 4.83 4.76 -14.52
CA THR A 255 5.75 3.62 -14.64
C THR A 255 6.24 3.03 -13.31
N ASP A 256 5.71 3.53 -12.20
CA ASP A 256 6.05 3.08 -10.85
C ASP A 256 4.94 2.29 -10.13
N ASP A 257 3.66 2.45 -10.51
CA ASP A 257 2.60 1.51 -10.12
C ASP A 257 2.54 0.30 -11.07
N TRP A 258 1.51 -0.54 -10.93
CA TRP A 258 1.37 -1.75 -11.74
C TRP A 258 1.16 -1.53 -13.25
N ASP A 259 0.90 -0.30 -13.71
CA ASP A 259 0.98 0.05 -15.14
C ASP A 259 2.42 0.13 -15.68
N GLY A 260 3.43 0.27 -14.82
CA GLY A 260 4.85 0.05 -15.16
C GLY A 260 5.23 -1.43 -15.41
N TYR A 261 4.33 -2.36 -15.07
CA TYR A 261 4.58 -3.81 -15.04
C TYR A 261 3.36 -4.63 -15.50
N PRO A 262 2.71 -4.31 -16.65
CA PRO A 262 1.40 -4.86 -17.02
C PRO A 262 1.42 -6.39 -17.21
N ALA A 263 2.54 -6.95 -17.67
CA ALA A 263 2.71 -8.40 -17.76
C ALA A 263 2.80 -9.08 -16.38
N ALA A 264 3.42 -8.44 -15.39
CA ALA A 264 3.47 -8.94 -14.01
C ALA A 264 2.09 -8.83 -13.32
N ARG A 265 1.37 -7.73 -13.57
CA ARG A 265 -0.03 -7.59 -13.14
C ARG A 265 -0.89 -8.72 -13.69
N ARG A 266 -0.80 -9.00 -14.99
CA ARG A 266 -1.58 -10.08 -15.62
C ARG A 266 -1.32 -11.43 -14.96
N ARG A 267 -0.04 -11.81 -14.76
CA ARG A 267 0.33 -13.05 -14.04
C ARG A 267 -0.31 -13.12 -12.64
N LEU A 268 -0.24 -12.04 -11.87
CA LEU A 268 -0.83 -12.00 -10.53
C LEU A 268 -2.36 -12.13 -10.57
N LEU A 269 -3.04 -11.39 -11.44
CA LEU A 269 -4.50 -11.44 -11.56
C LEU A 269 -5.00 -12.80 -12.09
N GLU A 270 -4.25 -13.44 -12.98
CA GLU A 270 -4.46 -14.84 -13.40
C GLU A 270 -4.31 -15.80 -12.20
N SER A 271 -3.31 -15.60 -11.33
CA SER A 271 -3.15 -16.37 -10.09
C SER A 271 -4.21 -16.09 -9.01
N LEU A 272 -4.93 -14.96 -9.08
CA LEU A 272 -6.11 -14.68 -8.24
C LEU A 272 -7.42 -15.22 -8.84
N ALA A 273 -7.47 -15.47 -10.16
CA ALA A 273 -8.65 -15.98 -10.82
C ALA A 273 -9.10 -17.34 -10.23
N GLY A 274 -10.39 -17.46 -9.91
CA GLY A 274 -10.96 -18.67 -9.32
C GLY A 274 -10.54 -18.97 -7.87
N LYS A 275 -9.80 -18.08 -7.20
CA LYS A 275 -9.55 -18.19 -5.75
C LYS A 275 -10.76 -17.68 -4.95
N SER A 276 -10.92 -18.15 -3.70
CA SER A 276 -11.99 -17.67 -2.82
C SER A 276 -11.75 -16.21 -2.42
N ASN A 277 -12.67 -15.34 -2.85
CA ASN A 277 -12.80 -13.93 -2.51
C ASN A 277 -11.46 -13.17 -2.41
N PRO A 278 -10.81 -12.88 -3.57
CA PRO A 278 -9.56 -12.15 -3.61
C PRO A 278 -9.83 -10.65 -3.43
N VAL A 279 -9.08 -10.02 -2.53
CA VAL A 279 -9.16 -8.57 -2.28
C VAL A 279 -7.74 -8.00 -2.22
N VAL A 280 -7.43 -7.03 -3.05
CA VAL A 280 -6.19 -6.28 -3.02
C VAL A 280 -6.39 -5.04 -2.14
N ILE A 281 -5.40 -4.73 -1.30
CA ILE A 281 -5.31 -3.46 -0.58
C ILE A 281 -4.00 -2.75 -0.92
N GLY A 282 -4.06 -1.42 -1.03
CA GLY A 282 -2.97 -0.55 -1.47
C GLY A 282 -2.95 0.81 -0.75
N GLY A 283 -1.91 1.59 -1.03
CA GLY A 283 -1.63 2.93 -0.52
C GLY A 283 -1.02 3.80 -1.62
N ASP A 284 0.17 4.38 -1.37
CA ASP A 284 0.99 5.19 -2.30
C ASP A 284 0.29 6.46 -2.82
N ILE A 285 -0.68 6.33 -3.72
CA ILE A 285 -1.26 7.41 -4.55
C ILE A 285 -2.07 8.48 -3.77
N HIS A 286 -1.97 8.49 -2.43
CA HIS A 286 -2.56 9.43 -1.47
C HIS A 286 -4.08 9.62 -1.58
N CYS A 287 -4.77 8.80 -2.36
CA CYS A 287 -6.15 8.97 -2.80
C CYS A 287 -6.92 7.68 -2.53
N PHE A 288 -8.08 7.76 -1.86
CA PHE A 288 -8.95 6.60 -1.76
C PHE A 288 -9.35 6.17 -3.16
N ASN A 289 -9.11 4.92 -3.55
CA ASN A 289 -9.58 4.36 -4.82
C ASN A 289 -10.22 2.99 -4.59
N VAL A 290 -11.26 2.67 -5.36
CA VAL A 290 -12.04 1.45 -5.22
C VAL A 290 -12.31 0.87 -6.60
N ASN A 291 -11.63 -0.22 -6.94
CA ASN A 291 -11.61 -0.76 -8.31
C ASN A 291 -12.17 -2.18 -8.41
N GLN A 292 -12.70 -2.49 -9.60
CA GLN A 292 -12.81 -3.87 -10.09
C GLN A 292 -11.48 -4.27 -10.76
N LEU A 293 -10.81 -5.32 -10.29
CA LEU A 293 -9.60 -5.84 -10.95
C LEU A 293 -9.97 -6.91 -11.97
N LYS A 294 -9.59 -6.70 -13.24
CA LYS A 294 -9.90 -7.56 -14.38
C LYS A 294 -8.65 -8.23 -14.95
N LEU A 295 -8.79 -9.38 -15.65
CA LEU A 295 -7.68 -9.99 -16.41
C LEU A 295 -7.28 -9.18 -17.65
N ASP A 296 -8.23 -8.40 -18.15
CA ASP A 296 -8.04 -7.42 -19.21
C ASP A 296 -8.86 -6.19 -18.86
N PHE A 297 -8.24 -5.01 -18.81
CA PHE A 297 -8.94 -3.76 -18.50
C PHE A 297 -9.45 -3.09 -19.78
N ASP A 298 -8.82 -3.38 -20.93
CA ASP A 298 -9.14 -2.80 -22.23
C ASP A 298 -10.42 -3.42 -22.83
N ASP A 299 -10.88 -4.55 -22.28
CA ASP A 299 -12.21 -5.13 -22.53
C ASP A 299 -13.22 -4.76 -21.42
N PRO A 300 -14.26 -3.94 -21.73
CA PRO A 300 -15.35 -3.62 -20.81
C PRO A 300 -16.09 -4.85 -20.27
N ALA A 301 -16.21 -5.94 -21.03
CA ALA A 301 -16.93 -7.17 -20.64
C ALA A 301 -16.08 -8.14 -19.81
N SER A 302 -14.76 -7.96 -19.74
CA SER A 302 -13.85 -8.80 -18.98
C SER A 302 -14.23 -8.84 -17.49
N PRO A 303 -14.38 -10.04 -16.88
CA PRO A 303 -14.91 -10.17 -15.54
C PRO A 303 -13.93 -9.70 -14.47
N ALA A 304 -14.47 -9.18 -13.37
CA ALA A 304 -13.70 -8.93 -12.16
C ALA A 304 -13.21 -10.26 -11.57
N VAL A 305 -11.90 -10.37 -11.29
CA VAL A 305 -11.28 -11.49 -10.58
C VAL A 305 -10.94 -11.17 -9.13
N ALA A 306 -10.81 -9.88 -8.80
CA ALA A 306 -10.59 -9.40 -7.44
C ALA A 306 -11.26 -8.04 -7.21
N ALA A 307 -11.53 -7.74 -5.95
CA ALA A 307 -11.81 -6.38 -5.50
C ALA A 307 -10.50 -5.64 -5.19
N GLU A 308 -10.47 -4.31 -5.32
CA GLU A 308 -9.37 -3.49 -4.80
C GLU A 308 -9.89 -2.35 -3.92
N LEU A 309 -9.17 -2.12 -2.82
CA LEU A 309 -9.38 -1.01 -1.89
C LEU A 309 -8.02 -0.30 -1.67
N VAL A 310 -7.79 0.81 -2.36
CA VAL A 310 -6.62 1.67 -2.12
C VAL A 310 -6.98 2.70 -1.05
N GLY A 311 -6.14 2.77 -0.02
CA GLY A 311 -6.28 3.76 1.05
C GLY A 311 -5.80 5.14 0.60
N THR A 312 -6.41 6.18 1.15
CA THR A 312 -5.74 7.48 1.19
C THR A 312 -4.57 7.45 2.19
N SER A 313 -3.75 8.48 2.13
CA SER A 313 -2.67 8.78 3.06
C SER A 313 -3.16 9.19 4.45
N ILE A 314 -2.41 8.81 5.49
CA ILE A 314 -2.58 9.30 6.86
C ILE A 314 -2.42 10.83 6.94
N THR A 315 -1.43 11.39 6.24
CA THR A 315 -1.22 12.86 6.16
C THR A 315 -0.71 13.36 4.81
N SER A 316 -0.04 12.53 4.01
CA SER A 316 0.64 12.96 2.78
C SER A 316 -0.29 13.57 1.70
N GLN A 317 0.22 14.52 0.92
CA GLN A 317 -0.58 15.34 0.02
C GLN A 317 -0.91 14.64 -1.31
N ALA A 318 -2.21 14.58 -1.62
CA ALA A 318 -2.72 14.06 -2.88
C ALA A 318 -2.83 15.15 -3.96
N TRP A 319 -3.14 14.71 -5.19
CA TRP A 319 -3.53 15.61 -6.27
C TRP A 319 -4.89 16.30 -6.00
N PRO A 320 -5.15 17.46 -6.63
CA PRO A 320 -6.47 18.09 -6.59
C PRO A 320 -7.56 17.13 -7.10
N GLN A 321 -8.74 17.15 -6.47
CA GLN A 321 -9.85 16.26 -6.82
C GLN A 321 -10.30 16.47 -8.27
N GLU A 322 -10.17 17.69 -8.79
CA GLU A 322 -10.50 18.06 -10.15
C GLU A 322 -9.69 17.28 -11.20
N ARG A 323 -8.46 16.86 -10.87
CA ARG A 323 -7.66 15.95 -11.73
C ARG A 323 -8.21 14.52 -11.70
N ILE A 324 -8.66 14.06 -10.53
CA ILE A 324 -9.22 12.71 -10.35
C ILE A 324 -10.59 12.59 -11.04
N ASP A 325 -11.45 13.59 -10.88
CA ASP A 325 -12.77 13.65 -11.50
C ASP A 325 -12.67 13.68 -13.04
N ALA A 326 -11.68 14.38 -13.60
CA ALA A 326 -11.45 14.46 -15.04
C ALA A 326 -11.03 13.13 -15.68
N LEU A 327 -10.32 12.26 -14.96
CA LEU A 327 -9.82 10.97 -15.45
C LEU A 327 -10.81 9.81 -15.24
N ARG A 328 -11.91 10.04 -14.52
CA ARG A 328 -12.87 8.98 -14.16
C ARG A 328 -13.67 8.45 -15.35
N GLY A 329 -13.79 9.23 -16.43
CA GLY A 329 -14.48 8.80 -17.66
C GLY A 329 -13.75 7.68 -18.40
N ASP A 330 -12.42 7.78 -18.46
CA ASP A 330 -11.54 6.86 -19.17
C ASP A 330 -11.16 5.62 -18.32
N ASN A 331 -11.57 5.60 -17.05
CA ASN A 331 -11.27 4.54 -16.08
C ASN A 331 -12.57 3.85 -15.55
N PRO A 332 -13.33 3.12 -16.39
CA PRO A 332 -14.68 2.64 -16.06
C PRO A 332 -14.75 1.57 -14.95
N HIS A 333 -13.63 0.95 -14.59
CA HIS A 333 -13.50 0.04 -13.43
C HIS A 333 -13.32 0.76 -12.09
N LEU A 334 -13.05 2.07 -12.09
CA LEU A 334 -12.89 2.90 -10.90
C LEU A 334 -14.24 3.33 -10.34
N LEU A 335 -14.76 2.52 -9.42
CA LEU A 335 -16.09 2.71 -8.83
C LEU A 335 -16.17 3.99 -7.99
N PHE A 336 -15.09 4.34 -7.30
CA PHE A 336 -14.99 5.53 -6.45
C PHE A 336 -13.55 5.98 -6.32
N ALA A 337 -13.34 7.30 -6.35
CA ALA A 337 -12.07 7.93 -6.00
C ALA A 337 -12.29 9.24 -5.21
N ASP A 338 -11.49 9.49 -4.18
CA ASP A 338 -11.53 10.74 -3.41
C ASP A 338 -10.14 11.10 -2.83
N SER A 339 -9.60 12.23 -3.28
CA SER A 339 -8.31 12.78 -2.85
C SER A 339 -8.43 13.91 -1.82
N ARG A 340 -9.65 14.33 -1.47
CA ARG A 340 -9.89 15.47 -0.56
C ARG A 340 -9.56 15.12 0.88
N TYR A 341 -9.92 13.92 1.30
CA TYR A 341 -9.77 13.43 2.67
C TYR A 341 -8.46 12.66 2.87
N ARG A 342 -7.76 12.93 3.97
CA ARG A 342 -6.71 12.05 4.53
C ARG A 342 -7.36 11.07 5.51
N GLY A 343 -6.69 9.99 5.90
CA GLY A 343 -7.23 9.00 6.83
C GLY A 343 -6.80 7.56 6.58
N TYR A 344 -7.76 6.64 6.59
CA TYR A 344 -7.52 5.19 6.61
C TYR A 344 -8.75 4.40 6.11
N VAL A 345 -8.62 3.08 5.97
CA VAL A 345 -9.76 2.18 5.70
C VAL A 345 -9.97 1.26 6.89
N ARG A 346 -11.22 1.16 7.37
CA ARG A 346 -11.66 0.19 8.39
C ARG A 346 -12.35 -0.96 7.69
N VAL A 347 -11.97 -2.20 8.00
CA VAL A 347 -12.51 -3.40 7.37
C VAL A 347 -13.04 -4.38 8.41
N ASP A 348 -14.28 -4.82 8.24
CA ASP A 348 -14.92 -5.89 9.02
C ASP A 348 -15.21 -7.09 8.11
N VAL A 349 -14.55 -8.22 8.40
CA VAL A 349 -14.66 -9.47 7.61
C VAL A 349 -15.42 -10.53 8.40
N THR A 350 -16.39 -11.18 7.76
CA THR A 350 -17.09 -12.38 8.26
C THR A 350 -17.00 -13.51 7.22
N PRO A 351 -17.44 -14.74 7.50
CA PRO A 351 -17.49 -15.79 6.49
C PRO A 351 -18.37 -15.49 5.27
N GLN A 352 -19.24 -14.48 5.32
CA GLN A 352 -20.20 -14.13 4.27
C GLN A 352 -19.86 -12.85 3.50
N ARG A 353 -19.12 -11.91 4.10
CA ARG A 353 -18.74 -10.65 3.44
C ARG A 353 -17.51 -10.01 4.03
N LEU A 354 -16.85 -9.17 3.24
CA LEU A 354 -15.92 -8.14 3.66
C LEU A 354 -16.62 -6.79 3.48
N HIS A 355 -16.70 -6.00 4.57
CA HIS A 355 -17.25 -4.65 4.57
C HIS A 355 -16.13 -3.65 4.84
N ALA A 356 -15.96 -2.67 3.97
CA ALA A 356 -14.91 -1.66 4.07
C ALA A 356 -15.52 -0.25 4.15
N ASP A 357 -15.18 0.46 5.22
CA ASP A 357 -15.50 1.88 5.41
C ASP A 357 -14.27 2.72 5.07
N LEU A 358 -14.41 3.70 4.18
CA LEU A 358 -13.38 4.70 3.90
C LEU A 358 -13.49 5.80 4.97
N ARG A 359 -12.48 5.94 5.83
CA ARG A 359 -12.53 6.75 7.05
C ARG A 359 -11.69 8.01 6.85
N GLY A 360 -12.34 9.10 6.46
CA GLY A 360 -11.70 10.38 6.13
C GLY A 360 -11.71 11.35 7.30
N LEU A 361 -10.69 12.23 7.39
CA LEU A 361 -10.64 13.37 8.31
C LEU A 361 -10.95 14.68 7.59
N ASP A 362 -11.69 15.56 8.25
CA ASP A 362 -11.97 16.93 7.77
C ASP A 362 -10.70 17.79 7.63
N THR A 363 -9.68 17.55 8.45
CA THR A 363 -8.34 18.11 8.32
C THR A 363 -7.29 17.31 9.08
N VAL A 364 -6.03 17.36 8.62
CA VAL A 364 -4.84 16.91 9.35
C VAL A 364 -3.96 18.06 9.84
N GLN A 365 -4.30 19.31 9.51
CA GLN A 365 -3.49 20.48 9.84
C GLN A 365 -3.57 20.84 11.35
N ILE A 366 -4.48 20.21 12.09
CA ILE A 366 -4.62 20.30 13.55
C ILE A 366 -4.77 18.92 14.20
N ARG A 367 -4.45 18.83 15.50
CA ARG A 367 -4.44 17.58 16.28
C ARG A 367 -5.82 16.96 16.57
N ASP A 368 -6.91 17.61 16.21
CA ASP A 368 -8.28 17.23 16.61
C ASP A 368 -9.27 17.20 15.42
N GLY A 369 -8.76 16.95 14.21
CA GLY A 369 -9.59 16.69 13.02
C GLY A 369 -10.61 15.57 13.25
N LYS A 370 -11.83 15.78 12.78
CA LYS A 370 -12.98 14.87 12.94
C LYS A 370 -12.95 13.81 11.86
N CYS A 371 -13.19 12.55 12.24
CA CYS A 371 -13.28 11.44 11.29
C CYS A 371 -14.73 11.04 11.02
N SER A 372 -15.07 10.84 9.75
CA SER A 372 -16.35 10.28 9.29
C SER A 372 -16.11 9.14 8.29
N THR A 373 -17.15 8.34 8.06
CA THR A 373 -17.15 7.42 6.91
C THR A 373 -17.55 8.22 5.67
N ILE A 374 -16.70 8.24 4.65
CA ILE A 374 -16.91 8.97 3.38
C ILE A 374 -17.74 8.13 2.41
N ALA A 375 -17.46 6.82 2.35
CA ALA A 375 -18.22 5.82 1.62
C ALA A 375 -17.99 4.42 2.23
N SER A 376 -18.92 3.49 2.00
CA SER A 376 -18.84 2.10 2.46
C SER A 376 -19.03 1.13 1.28
N PHE A 377 -18.28 0.04 1.26
CA PHE A 377 -18.26 -0.94 0.16
C PHE A 377 -18.32 -2.39 0.69
N VAL A 378 -18.88 -3.29 -0.13
CA VAL A 378 -19.03 -4.72 0.19
C VAL A 378 -18.45 -5.61 -0.92
N VAL A 379 -17.69 -6.61 -0.50
CA VAL A 379 -17.41 -7.84 -1.26
C VAL A 379 -18.18 -8.98 -0.59
N GLU A 380 -18.89 -9.80 -1.37
CA GLU A 380 -19.69 -10.92 -0.88
C GLU A 380 -18.99 -12.27 -1.11
N ASP A 381 -19.20 -13.25 -0.22
CA ASP A 381 -18.68 -14.61 -0.41
C ASP A 381 -19.20 -15.21 -1.73
N GLY A 382 -18.28 -15.82 -2.50
CA GLY A 382 -18.54 -16.38 -3.83
C GLY A 382 -18.53 -15.35 -4.98
N HIS A 383 -18.34 -14.06 -4.70
CA HIS A 383 -18.36 -13.00 -5.72
C HIS A 383 -17.03 -12.24 -5.76
N PRO A 384 -16.18 -12.45 -6.78
CA PRO A 384 -15.02 -11.59 -7.01
C PRO A 384 -15.47 -10.18 -7.42
N GLY A 385 -14.76 -9.16 -6.93
CA GLY A 385 -15.11 -7.76 -7.16
C GLY A 385 -16.12 -7.19 -6.16
N ILE A 386 -16.47 -5.92 -6.36
CA ILE A 386 -17.23 -5.09 -5.39
C ILE A 386 -18.68 -4.92 -5.85
N ARG A 387 -19.64 -5.07 -4.94
CA ARG A 387 -21.08 -4.89 -5.21
C ARG A 387 -21.60 -3.56 -4.66
N GLY A 388 -21.35 -2.49 -5.43
CA GLY A 388 -21.96 -1.16 -5.24
C GLY A 388 -21.42 -0.35 -4.06
N GLN A 389 -21.88 0.90 -3.97
CA GLN A 389 -21.79 1.71 -2.75
C GLN A 389 -22.90 1.29 -1.78
N GLY A 390 -22.54 1.02 -0.53
CA GLY A 390 -23.51 0.92 0.55
C GLY A 390 -23.96 2.32 0.97
N ASN A 391 -25.23 2.65 0.70
CA ASN A 391 -25.88 3.75 1.40
C ASN A 391 -25.98 3.37 2.89
N ASN A 392 -25.52 4.28 3.77
CA ASN A 392 -25.73 4.18 5.22
C ASN A 392 -27.15 4.64 5.59
#